data_AF-A0A0Q4J0P1-F1
#
_entry.id   AF-A0A0Q4J0P1-F1
#
_cell.length_a   1.000
_cell.length_b   1.000
_cell.length_c   1.000
_cell.angle_alpha   90.00
_cell.angle_beta   90.00
_cell.angle_gamma   90.00
#
_symmetry.space_group_name_H-M   'P 1'
#
loop_
_entity.id
_entity.type
_entity.pdbx_description
1 polymer ?
#
loop_
_entity_poly.entity_id
_entity_poly.type
_entity_poly.pdbx_seq_one_letter_code
_entity_poly.pdbx_strand_id
1 'polypeptide(L)'
;MRDIHIIDDVECAVTNEEMDRLTEGLTAKAAKVRALHAAGVSTGDIGRYLGIRYQHVYNVLLRAGLIEKAAPPVSERLPLSGDEIIVAQVGKAGGIELPAEVMERYGLAPGGTVYCQALPEGLMILSQEAALRQVTALAREKMPEQAALIEALLRTQRDG
;
A
#
# COMPACT_ATOMS: atom_id res chain seq x y z
N MET A 1 9.70 22.63 -29.93
CA MET A 1 8.34 22.13 -29.69
C MET A 1 8.41 20.64 -30.00
N ARG A 2 8.50 19.80 -28.96
CA ARG A 2 8.69 18.34 -29.13
C ARG A 2 7.34 17.67 -28.94
N ASP A 3 6.90 17.01 -30.01
CA ASP A 3 5.72 16.15 -30.04
C ASP A 3 5.93 14.96 -29.11
N ILE A 4 5.11 14.88 -28.06
CA ILE A 4 4.97 13.69 -27.24
C ILE A 4 3.88 12.84 -27.88
N HIS A 5 4.29 11.70 -28.44
CA HIS A 5 3.38 10.65 -28.86
C HIS A 5 2.71 10.09 -27.60
N ILE A 6 1.40 10.30 -27.48
CA ILE A 6 0.54 9.54 -26.59
C ILE A 6 0.48 8.14 -27.17
N ILE A 7 1.00 7.15 -26.44
CA ILE A 7 0.79 5.74 -26.73
C ILE A 7 -0.66 5.45 -26.34
N ASP A 8 -1.47 5.05 -27.32
CA ASP A 8 -2.80 4.49 -27.11
C ASP A 8 -2.68 3.18 -26.30
N ASP A 9 -2.94 3.26 -25.00
CA ASP A 9 -3.34 2.13 -24.17
C ASP A 9 -4.82 1.81 -24.48
N VAL A 10 -5.07 0.89 -25.42
CA VAL A 10 -6.44 0.39 -25.70
C VAL A 10 -6.45 -1.13 -25.89
N GLU A 11 -7.07 -1.78 -24.91
CA GLU A 11 -7.83 -3.06 -24.92
C GLU A 11 -7.16 -4.37 -25.36
N CYS A 12 -6.88 -5.24 -24.38
CA CYS A 12 -6.84 -6.70 -24.56
C CYS A 12 -7.94 -7.37 -23.72
N ALA A 13 -9.20 -7.10 -24.03
CA ALA A 13 -10.31 -7.90 -23.51
C ALA A 13 -10.44 -9.17 -24.38
N VAL A 14 -9.82 -10.27 -23.94
CA VAL A 14 -10.01 -11.59 -24.57
C VAL A 14 -11.48 -11.98 -24.44
N THR A 15 -12.16 -12.29 -25.55
CA THR A 15 -13.58 -12.63 -25.55
C THR A 15 -13.82 -14.04 -25.01
N ASN A 16 -15.02 -14.33 -24.51
CA ASN A 16 -15.36 -15.67 -23.99
C ASN A 16 -15.19 -16.78 -25.03
N GLU A 17 -15.49 -16.50 -26.31
CA GLU A 17 -15.28 -17.45 -27.41
C GLU A 17 -13.80 -17.80 -27.60
N GLU A 18 -12.91 -16.84 -27.40
CA GLU A 18 -11.46 -17.09 -27.42
C GLU A 18 -11.00 -17.90 -26.21
N MET A 19 -11.58 -17.63 -25.04
CA MET A 19 -11.33 -18.44 -23.84
C MET A 19 -11.84 -19.89 -23.99
N ASP A 20 -12.94 -20.11 -24.71
CA ASP A 20 -13.44 -21.45 -25.04
C ASP A 20 -12.42 -22.20 -25.93
N ARG A 21 -11.92 -21.56 -27.00
CA ARG A 21 -10.88 -22.14 -27.87
C ARG A 21 -9.60 -22.48 -27.11
N LEU A 22 -9.14 -21.58 -26.23
CA LEU A 22 -7.93 -21.78 -25.42
C LEU A 22 -8.07 -22.88 -24.36
N THR A 23 -9.30 -23.27 -24.00
CA THR A 23 -9.55 -24.29 -22.97
C THR A 23 -10.18 -25.57 -23.50
N GLU A 24 -10.31 -25.69 -24.83
CA GLU A 24 -10.82 -26.89 -25.48
C GLU A 24 -9.95 -28.11 -25.15
N GLY A 25 -10.59 -29.25 -24.85
CA GLY A 25 -9.90 -30.49 -24.48
C GLY A 25 -9.30 -30.53 -23.06
N LEU A 26 -9.30 -29.41 -22.31
CA LEU A 26 -8.81 -29.38 -20.93
C LEU A 26 -9.95 -29.72 -19.94
N THR A 27 -9.79 -30.80 -19.18
CA THR A 27 -10.81 -31.24 -18.19
C THR A 27 -10.60 -30.61 -16.81
N ALA A 28 -9.35 -30.33 -16.44
CA ALA A 28 -9.02 -29.78 -15.13
C ALA A 28 -9.08 -28.24 -15.11
N LYS A 29 -9.81 -27.67 -14.15
CA LYS A 29 -9.87 -26.21 -13.93
C LYS A 29 -8.48 -25.57 -13.80
N ALA A 30 -7.55 -26.24 -13.12
CA ALA A 30 -6.18 -25.74 -12.98
C ALA A 30 -5.42 -25.72 -14.32
N ALA A 31 -5.69 -26.65 -15.23
CA ALA A 31 -5.09 -26.64 -16.57
C ALA A 31 -5.63 -25.47 -17.40
N LYS A 32 -6.95 -25.22 -17.33
CA LYS A 32 -7.60 -24.07 -17.97
C LYS A 32 -7.05 -22.73 -17.47
N VAL A 33 -6.89 -22.58 -16.15
CA VAL A 33 -6.31 -21.38 -15.54
C VAL A 33 -4.91 -21.08 -16.09
N ARG A 34 -4.05 -22.10 -16.20
CA ARG A 34 -2.69 -21.93 -16.74
C ARG A 34 -2.68 -21.56 -18.22
N ALA A 35 -3.54 -22.19 -19.02
CA ALA A 35 -3.67 -21.91 -20.44
C ALA A 35 -4.15 -20.47 -20.70
N LEU A 36 -5.19 -20.03 -19.98
CA LEU A 36 -5.71 -18.67 -20.09
C LEU A 36 -4.70 -17.62 -19.60
N HIS A 37 -3.98 -17.90 -18.52
CA HIS A 37 -2.91 -17.01 -18.04
C HIS A 37 -1.75 -16.91 -19.04
N ALA A 38 -1.36 -18.02 -19.66
CA ALA A 38 -0.33 -18.01 -20.72
C ALA A 38 -0.76 -17.21 -21.96
N ALA A 39 -2.07 -17.11 -22.21
CA ALA A 39 -2.66 -16.26 -23.24
C ALA A 39 -2.84 -14.79 -22.81
N GLY A 40 -2.37 -14.40 -21.61
CA GLY A 40 -2.42 -13.02 -21.12
C GLY A 40 -3.76 -12.60 -20.50
N VAL A 41 -4.69 -13.53 -20.25
CA VAL A 41 -5.97 -13.22 -19.62
C VAL A 41 -5.76 -12.87 -18.14
N SER A 42 -6.42 -11.81 -17.66
CA SER A 42 -6.34 -11.39 -16.27
C SER A 42 -6.89 -12.45 -15.31
N THR A 43 -6.32 -12.56 -14.12
CA THR A 43 -6.81 -13.50 -13.08
C THR A 43 -8.27 -13.28 -12.69
N GLY A 44 -8.76 -12.04 -12.77
CA GLY A 44 -10.15 -11.68 -12.49
C GLY A 44 -11.10 -12.21 -13.56
N ASP A 45 -10.72 -12.06 -14.83
CA ASP A 45 -11.53 -12.54 -15.96
C ASP A 45 -11.51 -14.06 -16.05
N ILE A 46 -10.37 -14.71 -15.77
CA ILE A 46 -10.28 -16.17 -15.61
C ILE A 46 -11.26 -16.67 -14.54
N GLY A 47 -11.32 -15.98 -13.40
CA GLY A 47 -12.23 -16.34 -12.31
C GLY A 47 -13.70 -16.22 -12.70
N ARG A 48 -14.04 -15.14 -13.42
CA ARG A 48 -15.40 -14.89 -13.92
C ARG A 48 -15.82 -15.92 -14.96
N TYR A 49 -14.96 -16.21 -15.93
CA TYR A 49 -15.22 -17.16 -17.01
C TYR A 49 -15.35 -18.60 -16.50
N LEU A 50 -14.46 -19.04 -15.60
CA LEU A 50 -14.50 -20.41 -15.04
C LEU A 50 -15.46 -20.59 -13.86
N GLY A 51 -16.11 -19.52 -13.40
CA GLY A 51 -17.03 -19.54 -12.25
C GLY A 51 -16.35 -19.93 -10.93
N ILE A 52 -15.10 -19.49 -10.71
CA ILE A 52 -14.30 -19.82 -9.52
C ILE A 52 -13.79 -18.55 -8.83
N ARG A 53 -13.62 -18.63 -7.51
CA ARG A 53 -13.11 -17.50 -6.72
C ARG A 53 -11.69 -17.12 -7.18
N TYR A 54 -11.42 -15.81 -7.19
CA TYR A 54 -10.10 -15.24 -7.48
C TYR A 54 -8.96 -15.94 -6.73
N GLN A 55 -9.14 -16.21 -5.42
CA GLN A 55 -8.13 -16.90 -4.61
C GLN A 55 -7.75 -18.27 -5.16
N HIS A 56 -8.69 -18.99 -5.80
CA HIS A 56 -8.41 -20.28 -6.40
C HIS A 56 -7.51 -20.13 -7.64
N VAL A 57 -7.80 -19.14 -8.50
CA VAL A 57 -6.97 -18.80 -9.67
C VAL A 57 -5.56 -18.40 -9.22
N TYR A 58 -5.47 -17.49 -8.24
CA TYR A 58 -4.21 -17.03 -7.67
C TYR A 58 -3.38 -18.20 -7.10
N ASN A 59 -3.99 -19.07 -6.28
CA ASN A 59 -3.28 -20.21 -5.70
C ASN A 59 -2.80 -21.22 -6.76
N VAL A 60 -3.56 -21.41 -7.85
CA VAL A 60 -3.14 -22.28 -8.96
C VAL A 60 -1.91 -21.72 -9.65
N LEU A 61 -1.89 -20.42 -9.94
CA LEU A 61 -0.78 -19.77 -10.63
C LEU A 61 0.46 -19.66 -9.72
N LEU A 62 0.26 -19.33 -8.44
CA LEU A 62 1.33 -19.26 -7.44
C LEU A 62 2.02 -20.62 -7.26
N ARG A 63 1.24 -21.71 -7.14
CA ARG A 63 1.79 -23.08 -7.03
C ARG A 63 2.45 -23.55 -8.32
N ALA A 64 2.03 -23.01 -9.46
CA ALA A 64 2.66 -23.29 -10.75
C ALA A 64 3.91 -22.43 -11.01
N GLY A 65 4.25 -21.50 -10.11
CA GLY A 65 5.38 -20.57 -10.27
C GLY A 65 5.18 -19.56 -11.42
N LEU A 66 3.94 -19.37 -11.88
CA LEU A 66 3.60 -18.46 -12.98
C LEU A 66 3.36 -17.03 -12.51
N ILE A 67 3.07 -16.87 -11.22
CA ILE A 67 3.06 -15.58 -10.53
C ILE A 67 3.88 -15.72 -9.26
N GLU A 68 4.67 -14.71 -8.95
CA GLU A 68 5.31 -14.61 -7.66
C GLU A 68 4.34 -14.02 -6.65
N LYS A 69 4.55 -14.30 -5.37
CA LYS A 69 3.85 -13.57 -4.31
C LYS A 69 4.38 -12.14 -4.35
N ALA A 70 3.72 -11.29 -5.12
CA ALA A 70 4.03 -9.87 -5.16
C ALA A 70 3.97 -9.34 -3.72
N ALA A 71 5.09 -8.79 -3.24
CA ALA A 71 5.00 -7.74 -2.24
C ALA A 71 4.12 -6.64 -2.85
N PRO A 72 3.16 -6.08 -2.09
CA PRO A 72 2.20 -5.15 -2.66
C PRO A 72 2.94 -3.99 -3.36
N PRO A 73 2.58 -3.64 -4.60
CA PRO A 73 3.25 -2.59 -5.34
C PRO A 73 3.04 -1.24 -4.66
N VAL A 74 4.13 -0.50 -4.49
CA VAL A 74 4.18 0.88 -4.00
C VAL A 74 3.69 1.83 -5.11
N SER A 75 2.41 1.80 -5.47
CA SER A 75 1.82 2.86 -6.29
C SER A 75 0.30 2.82 -6.17
N GLU A 76 -0.30 4.00 -6.05
CA GLU A 76 -1.72 4.30 -5.75
C GLU A 76 -2.08 4.39 -4.25
N ARG A 77 -1.34 5.24 -3.51
CA ARG A 77 -1.85 5.77 -2.23
C ARG A 77 -2.88 6.86 -2.52
N LEU A 78 -4.16 6.53 -2.48
CA LEU A 78 -5.22 7.53 -2.22
C LEU A 78 -4.85 8.31 -0.94
N PRO A 79 -5.13 9.63 -0.87
CA PRO A 79 -4.97 10.38 0.37
C PRO A 79 -5.86 9.76 1.45
N LEU A 80 -5.27 9.54 2.63
CA LEU A 80 -6.01 9.05 3.78
C LEU A 80 -7.08 10.07 4.18
N SER A 81 -8.33 9.62 4.24
CA SER A 81 -9.32 10.22 5.11
C SER A 81 -8.76 10.12 6.53
N GLY A 82 -8.72 11.21 7.30
CA GLY A 82 -8.13 11.27 8.66
C GLY A 82 -8.79 10.37 9.72
N ASP A 83 -9.67 9.46 9.33
CA ASP A 83 -10.52 8.64 10.19
C ASP A 83 -10.17 7.14 10.15
N GLU A 84 -9.05 6.75 9.51
CA GLU A 84 -8.64 5.34 9.48
C GLU A 84 -8.10 4.89 10.86
N ILE A 85 -8.84 4.02 11.54
CA ILE A 85 -8.40 3.40 12.80
C ILE A 85 -7.46 2.22 12.47
N ILE A 86 -6.21 2.35 12.89
CA ILE A 86 -5.20 1.28 12.77
C ILE A 86 -5.21 0.44 14.04
N VAL A 87 -5.44 -0.86 13.89
CA VAL A 87 -5.33 -1.82 15.00
C VAL A 87 -3.90 -2.35 15.08
N ALA A 88 -3.25 -2.12 16.21
CA ALA A 88 -1.93 -2.64 16.52
C ALA A 88 -2.00 -3.54 17.77
N GLN A 89 -1.09 -4.52 17.87
CA GLN A 89 -1.01 -5.39 19.04
C GLN A 89 0.07 -4.89 20.00
N VAL A 90 -0.16 -5.04 21.30
CA VAL A 90 0.87 -4.79 22.31
C VAL A 90 1.58 -6.10 22.58
N GLY A 91 2.86 -6.17 22.21
CA GLY A 91 3.72 -7.32 22.44
C GLY A 91 4.03 -7.52 23.92
N LYS A 92 4.61 -8.68 24.26
CA LYS A 92 4.87 -9.11 25.65
C LYS A 92 5.77 -8.16 26.45
N ALA A 93 6.56 -7.33 25.79
CA ALA A 93 7.44 -6.35 26.40
C ALA A 93 6.83 -4.93 26.48
N GLY A 94 5.53 -4.78 26.16
CA GLY A 94 4.85 -3.47 26.12
C GLY A 94 5.10 -2.66 24.86
N GLY A 95 5.83 -3.21 23.87
CA GLY A 95 6.00 -2.59 22.56
C GLY A 95 4.74 -2.70 21.72
N ILE A 96 4.45 -1.67 20.91
CA ILE A 96 3.34 -1.70 19.94
C ILE A 96 3.89 -2.27 18.62
N GLU A 97 3.34 -3.39 18.19
CA GLU A 97 3.65 -4.01 16.90
C GLU A 97 2.76 -3.39 15.83
N LEU A 98 3.37 -2.50 15.03
CA LEU A 98 2.70 -1.88 13.89
C LEU A 98 2.70 -2.84 12.70
N PRO A 99 1.56 -2.96 11.98
CA PRO A 99 1.53 -3.70 10.72
C PRO A 99 2.57 -3.17 9.74
N ALA A 100 3.20 -4.05 8.95
CA ALA A 100 4.25 -3.68 7.98
C ALA A 100 3.77 -2.60 7.00
N GLU A 101 2.48 -2.66 6.61
CA GLU A 101 1.83 -1.68 5.73
C GLU A 101 1.85 -0.26 6.33
N VAL A 102 1.66 -0.15 7.65
CA VAL A 102 1.69 1.13 8.37
C VAL A 102 3.13 1.63 8.46
N MET A 103 4.06 0.73 8.75
CA MET A 103 5.48 1.08 8.82
C MET A 103 5.99 1.62 7.48
N GLU A 104 5.73 0.92 6.38
CA GLU A 104 6.11 1.36 5.03
C GLU A 104 5.39 2.64 4.61
N ARG A 105 4.12 2.82 5.01
CA ARG A 105 3.34 4.01 4.68
C ARG A 105 3.90 5.26 5.32
N TYR A 106 4.30 5.19 6.59
CA TYR A 106 4.81 6.32 7.36
C TYR A 106 6.34 6.41 7.40
N GLY A 107 7.05 5.56 6.64
CA GLY A 107 8.52 5.55 6.61
C GLY A 107 9.16 5.15 7.94
N LEU A 108 8.47 4.32 8.72
CA LEU A 108 8.95 3.82 10.00
C LEU A 108 9.81 2.57 9.76
N ALA A 109 11.00 2.54 10.36
CA ALA A 109 11.86 1.37 10.37
C ALA A 109 11.81 0.67 11.74
N PRO A 110 11.98 -0.66 11.82
CA PRO A 110 12.18 -1.34 13.09
C PRO A 110 13.36 -0.72 13.86
N GLY A 111 13.15 -0.38 15.13
CA GLY A 111 14.14 0.32 15.95
C GLY A 111 14.27 1.83 15.67
N GLY A 112 13.50 2.36 14.71
CA GLY A 112 13.41 3.80 14.46
C GLY A 112 12.63 4.54 15.56
N THR A 113 12.92 5.82 15.71
CA THR A 113 12.22 6.69 16.68
C THR A 113 10.84 7.08 16.13
N VAL A 114 9.80 6.86 16.95
CA VAL A 114 8.45 7.39 16.71
C VAL A 114 8.12 8.46 17.75
N TYR A 115 7.33 9.44 17.35
CA TYR A 115 6.84 10.47 18.26
C TYR A 115 5.40 10.13 18.62
N CYS A 116 5.06 10.16 19.90
CA CYS A 116 3.70 9.88 20.36
C CYS A 116 3.18 11.09 21.13
N GLN A 117 1.94 11.47 20.84
CA GLN A 117 1.20 12.46 21.60
C GLN A 117 0.18 11.76 22.48
N ALA A 118 0.20 12.07 23.79
CA ALA A 118 -0.86 11.67 24.69
C ALA A 118 -2.04 12.64 24.56
N LEU A 119 -3.22 12.07 24.27
CA LEU A 119 -4.51 12.74 24.23
C LEU A 119 -5.39 12.19 25.38
N PRO A 120 -6.45 12.90 25.79
CA PRO A 120 -7.38 12.39 26.81
C PRO A 120 -8.00 11.05 26.43
N GLU A 121 -8.32 10.86 25.14
CA GLU A 121 -8.91 9.63 24.60
C GLU A 121 -7.91 8.57 24.11
N GLY A 122 -6.59 8.83 24.12
CA GLY A 122 -5.64 7.82 23.66
C GLY A 122 -4.24 8.33 23.33
N LEU A 123 -3.50 7.51 22.57
CA LEU A 123 -2.15 7.81 22.13
C LEU A 123 -2.14 7.94 20.61
N MET A 124 -1.73 9.10 20.10
CA MET A 124 -1.57 9.33 18.67
C MET A 124 -0.10 9.22 18.29
N ILE A 125 0.22 8.34 17.34
CA ILE A 125 1.57 8.21 16.79
C ILE A 125 1.71 9.19 15.63
N LEU A 126 2.79 9.97 15.66
CA LEU A 126 3.10 11.02 14.71
C LEU A 126 4.40 10.68 13.98
N SER A 127 4.44 11.02 12.69
CA SER A 127 5.71 11.15 11.99
C SER A 127 6.51 12.33 12.57
N GLN A 128 7.83 12.33 12.37
CA GLN A 128 8.70 13.42 12.83
C GLN A 128 8.24 14.78 12.28
N GLU A 129 7.85 14.84 11.01
CA GLU A 129 7.37 16.08 10.40
C GLU A 129 6.05 16.56 11.03
N ALA A 130 5.11 15.64 11.27
CA ALA A 130 3.85 15.96 11.91
C ALA A 130 4.05 16.44 13.35
N ALA A 131 4.92 15.78 14.11
CA ALA A 131 5.29 16.19 15.46
C ALA A 131 5.90 17.60 15.46
N LEU A 132 6.82 17.90 14.53
CA LEU A 132 7.43 19.22 14.41
C LEU A 132 6.41 20.32 14.08
N ARG A 133 5.51 20.06 13.13
CA ARG A 133 4.42 20.99 12.78
C ARG A 133 3.56 21.29 14.00
N GLN A 134 3.24 20.26 14.78
CA GLN A 134 2.39 20.40 15.96
C GLN A 134 3.08 21.15 17.09
N VAL A 135 4.36 20.85 17.36
CA VAL A 135 5.19 21.60 18.32
C VAL A 135 5.31 23.06 17.91
N THR A 136 5.50 23.34 16.62
CA THR A 136 5.58 24.71 16.10
C THR A 136 4.24 25.45 16.25
N ALA A 137 3.12 24.79 15.95
CA ALA A 137 1.79 25.36 16.14
C ALA A 137 1.52 25.69 17.63
N LEU A 138 1.86 24.76 18.53
CA LEU A 138 1.71 24.96 19.97
C LEU A 138 2.61 26.09 20.48
N ALA A 139 3.86 26.17 19.99
CA ALA A 139 4.78 27.25 20.33
C ALA A 139 4.25 28.62 19.89
N ARG A 140 3.66 28.71 18.69
CA ARG A 140 3.04 29.96 18.20
C ARG A 140 1.82 30.37 19.04
N GLU A 141 1.02 29.42 19.49
CA GLU A 141 -0.16 29.69 20.31
C GLU A 141 0.20 30.12 21.74
N LYS A 142 1.17 29.42 22.36
CA LYS A 142 1.52 29.63 23.77
C LYS A 142 2.62 30.68 23.98
N MET A 143 3.48 30.89 22.99
CA MET A 143 4.72 31.68 23.09
C MET A 143 5.01 32.45 21.79
N PRO A 144 4.11 33.37 21.37
CA PRO A 144 4.21 34.06 20.08
C PRO A 144 5.48 34.89 19.94
N GLU A 145 5.99 35.48 21.03
CA GLU A 145 7.22 36.28 21.03
C GLU A 145 8.49 35.43 20.85
N GLN A 146 8.45 34.15 21.25
CA GLN A 146 9.60 33.23 21.16
C GLN A 146 9.51 32.28 19.96
N ALA A 147 8.40 32.29 19.21
CA ALA A 147 8.16 31.40 18.08
C ALA A 147 9.27 31.48 17.01
N ALA A 148 9.76 32.68 16.70
CA ALA A 148 10.82 32.88 15.71
C ALA A 148 12.15 32.24 16.13
N LEU A 149 12.48 32.26 17.44
CA LEU A 149 13.69 31.63 17.98
C LEU A 149 13.58 30.11 17.97
N ILE A 150 12.42 29.57 18.33
CA ILE A 150 12.16 28.12 18.32
C ILE A 150 12.23 27.57 16.89
N GLU A 151 11.63 28.25 15.92
CA GLU A 151 11.72 27.85 14.52
C GLU A 151 13.16 27.86 13.99
N ALA A 152 13.97 28.84 14.40
CA ALA A 152 15.38 28.89 14.03
C ALA A 152 16.17 27.70 14.61
N LEU A 153 15.95 27.34 15.88
CA LEU A 153 16.63 26.20 16.53
C LEU A 153 16.25 24.86 15.91
N LEU A 154 14.98 24.68 15.57
CA LEU A 154 14.48 23.45 14.95
C LEU A 154 15.01 23.25 13.51
N ARG A 155 15.31 24.34 12.79
CA ARG A 155 15.95 24.25 11.47
C ARG A 155 17.42 23.83 11.57
N THR A 156 18.16 24.37 12.55
CA THR A 156 19.60 24.05 12.72
C THR A 156 19.87 22.58 13.02
N GLN A 157 18.93 21.86 13.64
CA GLN A 157 19.04 20.43 13.94
C GLN A 157 18.80 19.51 12.72
N ARG A 158 18.50 20.06 11.53
CA ARG A 158 18.29 19.29 10.30
C ARG A 158 19.54 19.13 9.43
N ASP A 159 20.54 20.00 9.62
CA ASP A 159 21.73 20.08 8.76
C ASP A 159 22.97 19.39 9.37
N GLY A 160 22.80 18.65 10.47
CA GLY A 160 23.85 17.88 11.15
C GLY A 160 23.47 16.42 11.27
#